data_AF-A0A660RJA6-F1
#
_entry.id   AF-A0A660RJA6-F1
#
_cell.length_a   1.000
_cell.length_b   1.000
_cell.length_c   1.000
_cell.angle_alpha   90.00
_cell.angle_beta   90.00
_cell.angle_gamma   90.00
#
_symmetry.space_group_name_H-M   'P 1'
#
loop_
_entity.id
_entity.type
_entity.pdbx_description
1 polymer ?
#
loop_
_entity_poly.entity_id
_entity_poly.type
_entity_poly.pdbx_seq_one_letter_code
_entity_poly.pdbx_strand_id
1 'polypeptide(L)'
;PEITAISDADRVIGLLENFGFSDENIKIVLNKFKASMVRRGDMLTTEDVESTLALEIISVIPDSEEVIIATNRGIPITLDGTTQIARSFENLARRLRGERIPIEEDLLIENKGIVSFIRKFFSKFKRG
;
A
#
# COMPACT_ATOMS: atom_id res chain seq x y z
N PRO A 1 2.59 8.29 -4.34
CA PRO A 1 3.35 7.68 -5.45
C PRO A 1 3.62 8.75 -6.50
N GLU A 2 4.79 8.71 -7.13
CA GLU A 2 5.09 9.57 -8.29
C GLU A 2 4.28 9.08 -9.51
N ILE A 3 3.85 10.01 -10.36
CA ILE A 3 3.08 9.69 -11.57
C ILE A 3 3.89 8.76 -12.51
N THR A 4 5.21 8.93 -12.54
CA THR A 4 6.15 8.10 -13.30
C THR A 4 6.07 6.62 -12.89
N ALA A 5 6.05 6.32 -11.59
CA ALA A 5 5.97 4.96 -11.08
C ALA A 5 4.67 4.24 -11.48
N ILE A 6 3.57 4.97 -11.63
CA ILE A 6 2.28 4.42 -12.06
C ILE A 6 2.33 4.09 -13.56
N SER A 7 2.87 4.99 -14.38
CA SER A 7 3.02 4.74 -15.81
C SER A 7 3.96 3.56 -16.10
N ASP A 8 5.01 3.39 -15.29
CA ASP A 8 5.90 2.23 -15.38
C ASP A 8 5.19 0.94 -14.95
N ALA A 9 4.38 0.99 -13.88
CA ALA A 9 3.59 -0.14 -13.43
C ALA A 9 2.58 -0.60 -14.48
N ASP A 10 1.85 0.33 -15.12
CA ASP A 10 0.90 0.07 -16.21
C ASP A 10 1.56 -0.71 -17.36
N ARG A 11 2.75 -0.30 -17.79
CA ARG A 11 3.51 -1.04 -18.82
C ARG A 11 3.87 -2.45 -18.38
N VAL A 12 4.27 -2.64 -17.12
CA VAL A 12 4.63 -3.96 -16.58
C VAL A 12 3.39 -4.85 -16.47
N ILE A 13 2.24 -4.31 -16.08
CA ILE A 13 0.97 -5.04 -16.04
C ILE A 13 0.64 -5.55 -17.45
N GLY A 14 0.67 -4.69 -18.46
CA GLY A 14 0.43 -5.12 -19.85
C GLY A 14 1.40 -6.19 -20.34
N LEU A 15 2.66 -6.17 -19.88
CA LEU A 15 3.60 -7.26 -20.17
C LEU A 15 3.18 -8.58 -19.50
N LEU A 16 2.80 -8.54 -18.21
CA LEU A 16 2.35 -9.72 -17.48
C LEU A 16 1.08 -10.32 -18.11
N GLU A 17 0.12 -9.48 -18.49
CA GLU A 17 -1.09 -9.93 -19.20
C GLU A 17 -0.74 -10.64 -20.51
N ASN A 18 0.20 -10.10 -21.29
CA ASN A 18 0.68 -10.73 -22.51
C ASN A 18 1.38 -12.09 -22.27
N PHE A 19 1.95 -12.30 -21.07
CA PHE A 19 2.50 -13.59 -20.64
C PHE A 19 1.43 -14.54 -20.07
N GLY A 20 0.16 -14.13 -20.05
CA GLY A 20 -0.96 -14.95 -19.60
C GLY A 20 -1.24 -14.88 -18.10
N PHE A 21 -0.67 -13.91 -17.38
CA PHE A 21 -1.05 -13.65 -15.99
C PHE A 21 -2.41 -12.95 -15.97
N SER A 22 -3.38 -13.51 -15.24
CA SER A 22 -4.67 -12.88 -14.97
C SER A 22 -4.56 -11.82 -13.86
N ASP A 23 -5.50 -10.88 -13.84
CA ASP A 23 -5.62 -9.80 -12.85
C ASP A 23 -5.57 -10.32 -11.41
N GLU A 24 -6.17 -11.49 -11.15
CA GLU A 24 -6.18 -12.14 -9.83
C GLU A 24 -4.79 -12.60 -9.38
N ASN A 25 -3.85 -12.80 -10.31
CA ASN A 25 -2.48 -13.21 -10.06
C ASN A 25 -1.49 -12.04 -10.01
N ILE A 26 -1.91 -10.85 -10.44
CA ILE A 26 -1.12 -9.62 -10.36
C ILE A 26 -1.51 -8.90 -9.06
N LYS A 27 -0.52 -8.54 -8.24
CA LYS A 27 -0.73 -7.92 -6.93
C LYS A 27 0.04 -6.62 -6.83
N ILE A 28 -0.66 -5.54 -6.47
CA ILE A 28 -0.07 -4.22 -6.31
C ILE A 28 0.18 -3.92 -4.84
N VAL A 29 1.39 -3.44 -4.53
CA VAL A 29 1.74 -2.88 -3.22
C VAL A 29 2.08 -1.42 -3.41
N LEU A 30 1.35 -0.54 -2.74
CA LEU A 30 1.61 0.89 -2.79
C LEU A 30 2.66 1.28 -1.74
N ASN A 31 3.90 1.48 -2.19
CA ASN A 31 5.01 1.79 -1.30
C ASN A 31 5.23 3.31 -1.11
N LYS A 32 5.89 3.69 -0.01
CA LYS A 32 6.24 5.08 0.36
C LYS A 32 5.02 6.02 0.41
N PHE A 33 3.90 5.51 0.92
CA PHE A 33 2.67 6.28 1.01
C PHE A 33 2.76 7.39 2.05
N LYS A 34 2.37 8.61 1.67
CA LYS A 34 2.37 9.79 2.56
C LYS A 34 0.97 10.37 2.67
N ALA A 35 0.23 9.95 3.70
CA ALA A 35 -1.15 10.40 3.92
C ALA A 35 -1.31 11.93 4.04
N SER A 36 -0.26 12.64 4.46
CA SER A 36 -0.25 14.11 4.52
C SER A 36 -0.16 14.76 3.13
N MET A 37 0.59 14.16 2.19
CA MET A 37 0.69 14.65 0.81
C MET A 37 -0.61 14.38 0.05
N VAL A 38 -1.22 13.22 0.27
CA VAL A 38 -2.54 12.90 -0.31
C VAL A 38 -3.60 13.91 0.14
N ARG A 39 -3.62 14.26 1.43
CA ARG A 39 -4.56 15.27 1.96
C ARG A 39 -4.41 16.65 1.36
N ARG A 40 -3.22 17.02 0.92
CA ARG A 40 -2.96 18.31 0.27
C ARG A 40 -3.14 18.27 -1.25
N GLY A 41 -3.38 17.11 -1.84
CA GLY A 41 -3.48 16.92 -3.29
C GLY A 41 -2.11 16.80 -3.99
N ASP A 42 -1.01 16.70 -3.23
CA ASP A 42 0.35 16.58 -3.77
C ASP A 42 0.69 15.13 -4.18
N MET A 43 -0.20 14.18 -3.87
CA MET A 43 0.00 12.75 -4.11
C MET A 43 -1.35 12.10 -4.40
N LEU A 44 -1.36 11.17 -5.39
CA LEU A 44 -2.55 10.40 -5.75
C LEU A 44 -3.04 9.54 -4.59
N THR A 45 -4.37 9.38 -4.51
CA THR A 45 -4.99 8.50 -3.52
C THR A 45 -4.84 7.02 -3.92
N THR A 46 -5.17 6.11 -3.03
CA THR A 46 -5.23 4.67 -3.35
C THR A 46 -6.24 4.39 -4.44
N GLU A 47 -7.40 5.07 -4.39
CA GLU A 47 -8.48 4.91 -5.37
C GLU A 47 -8.07 5.42 -6.76
N ASP A 48 -7.36 6.56 -6.82
CA ASP A 48 -6.83 7.07 -8.08
C ASP A 48 -5.88 6.06 -8.74
N VAL A 49 -5.03 5.41 -7.94
CA VAL A 49 -4.08 4.39 -8.42
C VAL A 49 -4.81 3.13 -8.89
N GLU A 50 -5.76 2.61 -8.12
CA GLU A 50 -6.56 1.43 -8.50
C GLU A 50 -7.36 1.69 -9.78
N SER A 51 -7.98 2.87 -9.90
CA SER A 51 -8.72 3.23 -11.11
C SER A 51 -7.82 3.39 -12.34
N THR A 52 -6.58 3.85 -12.14
CA THR A 52 -5.60 4.01 -13.23
C THR A 52 -5.05 2.66 -13.68
N LEU A 53 -4.74 1.76 -12.75
CA LEU A 53 -4.08 0.47 -13.05
C LEU A 53 -5.07 -0.69 -13.24
N ALA A 54 -6.37 -0.46 -13.02
CA ALA A 54 -7.43 -1.46 -13.09
C ALA A 54 -7.20 -2.72 -12.23
N LEU A 55 -6.40 -2.60 -11.17
CA LEU A 55 -6.04 -3.70 -10.27
C LEU A 55 -6.15 -3.27 -8.80
N GLU A 56 -6.55 -4.20 -7.94
CA GLU A 56 -6.69 -3.97 -6.50
C GLU A 56 -5.31 -3.85 -5.82
N ILE A 57 -5.18 -2.84 -4.96
CA ILE A 57 -4.00 -2.72 -4.09
C ILE A 57 -4.17 -3.66 -2.91
N ILE A 58 -3.22 -4.56 -2.67
CA ILE A 58 -3.31 -5.51 -1.54
C ILE A 58 -2.67 -4.99 -0.26
N SER A 59 -1.84 -3.95 -0.33
CA SER A 59 -1.21 -3.33 0.84
C SER A 59 -0.70 -1.94 0.54
N VAL A 60 -0.69 -1.09 1.56
CA VAL A 60 -0.14 0.27 1.50
C VAL A 60 0.95 0.39 2.54
N ILE A 61 2.19 0.59 2.12
CA ILE A 61 3.34 0.74 3.02
C ILE A 61 3.62 2.24 3.22
N PRO A 62 3.46 2.79 4.44
CA PRO A 62 3.80 4.18 4.71
C PRO A 62 5.28 4.49 4.48
N ASP A 63 5.60 5.73 4.12
CA ASP A 63 6.99 6.18 4.14
C ASP A 63 7.51 6.29 5.59
N SER A 64 8.74 5.83 5.82
CA SER A 64 9.34 5.86 7.15
C SER A 64 10.87 5.86 7.10
N GLU A 65 11.47 6.68 7.96
CA GLU A 65 12.92 6.72 8.17
C GLU A 65 13.47 5.42 8.75
N GLU A 66 12.66 4.67 9.51
CA GLU A 66 13.08 3.40 10.09
C GLU A 66 13.46 2.38 9.02
N VAL A 67 12.80 2.41 7.86
CA VAL A 67 13.15 1.54 6.71
C VAL A 67 14.55 1.87 6.23
N ILE A 68 14.88 3.15 6.11
CA ILE A 68 16.19 3.63 5.67
C ILE A 68 17.25 3.18 6.68
N ILE A 69 16.99 3.34 7.98
CA ILE A 69 17.89 2.92 9.06
C ILE A 69 18.11 1.41 9.02
N ALA A 70 17.05 0.63 8.89
CA ALA A 70 17.09 -0.83 8.82
C ALA A 70 17.89 -1.33 7.60
N THR A 71 17.63 -0.75 6.42
CA THR A 71 18.40 -1.04 5.19
C THR A 71 19.89 -0.75 5.37
N ASN A 72 20.25 0.41 5.93
CA ASN A 72 21.65 0.77 6.16
C ASN A 72 22.35 -0.14 7.18
N ARG A 73 21.61 -0.71 8.13
CA ARG A 73 22.13 -1.69 9.10
C ARG A 73 22.20 -3.12 8.56
N GLY A 74 21.56 -3.39 7.42
CA GLY A 74 21.44 -4.74 6.87
C GLY A 74 20.53 -5.66 7.70
N ILE A 75 19.64 -5.08 8.53
CA ILE A 75 18.74 -5.83 9.41
C ILE A 75 17.30 -5.58 8.94
N PRO A 76 16.50 -6.60 8.64
CA PRO A 76 15.10 -6.42 8.25
C PRO A 76 14.29 -5.71 9.35
N ILE A 77 13.51 -4.70 8.96
CA ILE A 77 12.67 -3.93 9.89
C ILE A 77 11.63 -4.78 10.63
N THR A 78 11.24 -5.92 10.06
CA THR A 78 10.28 -6.86 10.65
C THR A 78 10.84 -7.67 11.81
N LEU A 79 12.17 -7.73 11.99
CA LEU A 79 12.80 -8.59 13.00
C LEU A 79 12.47 -8.18 14.44
N ASP A 80 12.40 -6.87 14.70
CA ASP A 80 12.14 -6.32 16.04
C ASP A 80 10.64 -5.99 16.27
N GLY A 81 9.77 -6.23 15.27
CA GLY A 81 8.30 -6.36 15.37
C GLY A 81 7.48 -5.22 16.00
N THR A 82 8.10 -4.14 16.46
CA THR A 82 7.47 -3.13 17.32
C THR A 82 6.87 -1.97 16.56
N THR A 83 7.36 -1.70 15.35
CA THR A 83 7.03 -0.47 14.62
C THR A 83 5.85 -0.65 13.67
N GLN A 84 5.17 0.45 13.34
CA GLN A 84 4.02 0.42 12.42
C GLN A 84 4.40 -0.12 11.04
N ILE A 85 5.63 0.16 10.60
CA ILE A 85 6.12 -0.34 9.33
C ILE A 85 6.35 -1.84 9.38
N ALA A 86 6.95 -2.35 10.46
CA ALA A 86 7.10 -3.79 10.67
C ALA A 86 5.73 -4.49 10.60
N ARG A 87 4.71 -3.92 11.24
CA ARG A 87 3.33 -4.42 11.18
C ARG A 87 2.73 -4.38 9.78
N SER A 88 2.99 -3.32 9.00
CA SER A 88 2.48 -3.20 7.62
C SER A 88 3.07 -4.28 6.71
N PHE A 89 4.37 -4.57 6.85
CA PHE A 89 5.01 -5.67 6.14
C PHE A 89 4.50 -7.05 6.60
N GLU A 90 4.26 -7.24 7.90
CA GLU A 90 3.66 -8.47 8.42
C GLU A 90 2.24 -8.67 7.89
N ASN A 91 1.42 -7.60 7.87
CA ASN A 91 0.07 -7.64 7.30
C ASN A 91 0.10 -8.01 5.82
N LEU A 92 1.02 -7.44 5.04
CA LEU A 92 1.24 -7.82 3.64
C LEU A 92 1.56 -9.33 3.52
N ALA A 93 2.51 -9.84 4.31
CA ALA A 93 2.85 -11.25 4.31
C ALA A 93 1.65 -12.15 4.65
N ARG A 94 0.86 -11.76 5.63
CA ARG A 94 -0.37 -12.45 6.03
C ARG A 94 -1.44 -12.44 4.93
N ARG A 95 -1.65 -11.30 4.24
CA ARG A 95 -2.56 -11.20 3.09
C ARG A 95 -2.12 -12.09 1.93
N LEU A 96 -0.81 -12.16 1.65
CA LEU A 96 -0.26 -13.07 0.64
C LEU A 96 -0.50 -14.55 1.00
N ARG A 97 -0.63 -14.89 2.30
CA ARG A 97 -1.04 -16.23 2.77
C ARG A 97 -2.56 -16.45 2.75
N GLY A 98 -3.35 -15.50 2.27
CA GLY A 98 -4.81 -15.58 2.19
C GLY A 98 -5.56 -15.07 3.42
N GLU A 99 -4.87 -14.47 4.40
CA GLU A 99 -5.54 -13.87 5.55
C GLU A 99 -6.27 -12.57 5.16
N ARG A 100 -7.52 -12.41 5.59
CA ARG A 100 -8.31 -11.21 5.31
C ARG A 100 -8.05 -10.13 6.35
N ILE A 101 -7.04 -9.31 6.09
CA ILE A 101 -6.68 -8.16 6.93
C ILE A 101 -7.10 -6.88 6.21
N PRO A 102 -7.93 -6.01 6.81
CA PRO A 102 -8.27 -4.70 6.24
C PRO A 102 -7.00 -3.88 5.91
N ILE A 103 -6.97 -3.23 4.75
CA ILE A 103 -5.82 -2.42 4.29
C ILE A 103 -5.57 -1.23 5.22
N GLU A 104 -6.63 -0.72 5.86
CA GLU A 104 -6.56 0.39 6.81
C GLU A 104 -5.67 0.07 8.02
N GLU A 105 -5.47 -1.22 8.34
CA GLU A 105 -4.54 -1.65 9.40
C GLU A 105 -3.08 -1.27 9.11
N ASP A 106 -2.70 -1.13 7.83
CA ASP A 106 -1.35 -0.70 7.44
C ASP A 106 -1.13 0.80 7.72
N LEU A 107 -2.22 1.57 7.85
CA LEU A 107 -2.20 3.02 8.08
C LEU A 107 -2.61 3.41 9.50
N LEU A 108 -2.76 2.44 10.42
CA LEU A 108 -3.06 2.69 11.82
C LEU A 108 -1.86 3.34 12.53
N ILE A 109 -1.82 4.66 12.47
CA ILE A 109 -1.02 5.46 13.39
C ILE A 109 -1.82 5.59 14.69
N GLU A 110 -1.17 5.61 15.85
CA GLU A 110 -1.81 5.94 17.15
C GLU A 110 -2.58 7.29 17.15
N ASN A 111 -2.43 8.09 16.09
CA ASN A 111 -3.18 9.31 15.81
C ASN A 111 -4.57 9.01 15.20
N LYS A 112 -5.56 8.87 16.08
CA LYS A 112 -7.01 8.63 15.80
C LYS A 112 -7.62 9.43 14.65
N GLY A 113 -7.13 10.63 14.34
CA GLY A 113 -7.67 11.49 13.28
C GLY A 113 -7.39 11.00 11.85
N ILE A 114 -6.25 10.33 11.63
CA ILE A 114 -5.84 9.84 10.31
C ILE A 114 -6.63 8.58 9.93
N VAL A 115 -6.83 7.71 10.92
CA VAL A 115 -7.61 6.47 10.81
C VAL A 115 -9.07 6.76 10.45
N SER A 116 -9.67 7.79 11.05
CA SER A 116 -11.07 8.17 10.75
C SER A 116 -11.26 8.64 9.31
N PHE A 117 -10.30 9.40 8.76
CA PHE A 117 -10.36 9.87 7.38
C PHE A 117 -10.19 8.73 6.38
N ILE A 118 -9.21 7.86 6.60
CA ILE A 118 -8.97 6.67 5.79
C ILE A 118 -10.21 5.78 5.83
N ARG A 119 -10.72 5.45 7.03
CA ARG A 119 -11.97 4.69 7.17
C ARG A 119 -13.14 5.34 6.44
N LYS A 120 -13.22 6.67 6.33
CA LYS A 120 -14.27 7.35 5.55
C LYS A 120 -14.08 7.16 4.03
N PHE A 121 -12.85 7.12 3.54
CA PHE A 121 -12.53 6.80 2.15
C PHE A 121 -12.86 5.33 1.84
N PHE A 122 -12.37 4.39 2.65
CA PHE A 122 -12.60 2.96 2.46
C PHE A 122 -14.05 2.50 2.74
N SER A 123 -14.76 3.10 3.71
CA SER A 123 -16.15 2.72 4.05
C SER A 123 -17.18 3.09 2.98
N LYS A 124 -16.84 3.96 2.02
CA LYS A 124 -17.73 4.31 0.91
C LYS A 124 -17.93 3.14 -0.07
N PHE A 125 -17.08 2.10 0.02
CA PHE A 125 -17.12 0.91 -0.82
C PHE A 125 -17.92 -0.26 -0.22
N LYS A 126 -18.17 -0.31 1.10
CA LYS A 126 -18.96 -1.39 1.74
C LYS A 126 -20.49 -1.27 1.55
N ARG A 127 -20.94 -0.37 0.66
CA ARG A 127 -22.34 -0.05 0.39
C ARG A 127 -22.70 -0.01 -1.11
N GLY A 128 -21.79 -0.43 -1.99
CA GLY A 128 -22.03 -0.60 -3.42
C GLY A 128 -22.15 -2.07 -3.78
#